data_AF-A0A9W8J8T0-F1
#
_entry.id   AF-A0A9W8J8T0-F1
#
_cell.length_a   1.000
_cell.length_b   1.000
_cell.length_c   1.000
_cell.angle_alpha   90.00
_cell.angle_beta   90.00
_cell.angle_gamma   90.00
#
_symmetry.space_group_name_H-M   'P 1'
#
loop_
_entity.id
_entity.type
_entity.pdbx_description
1 polymer ?
#
loop_
_entity_poly.entity_id
_entity_poly.type
_entity_poly.pdbx_seq_one_letter_code
_entity_poly.pdbx_strand_id
1 'polypeptide(L)'
;MEDPLNAPPRRTFAPEEEEEEDEDFGGLYRIILPPEPFVFGTSHIPQRSVPAHIPRPDYVTVFRSGQPGSSSRPKFNGVIKLGGDEELGVREAAKLAGRVREFAGSLVKVRLPLPFQGVLLFRVVGRRS
;
A
#
# COMPACT_ATOMS: atom_id res chain seq x y z
N MET A 1 -35.52 -9.50 -49.16
CA MET A 1 -36.17 -8.21 -48.91
C MET A 1 -36.87 -8.41 -47.59
N GLU A 2 -36.20 -8.11 -46.48
CA GLU A 2 -36.70 -8.44 -45.14
C GLU A 2 -37.22 -7.17 -44.46
N ASP A 3 -38.44 -7.24 -43.95
CA ASP A 3 -39.18 -6.14 -43.35
C ASP A 3 -38.59 -5.76 -41.96
N PRO A 4 -38.20 -4.50 -41.71
CA PRO A 4 -37.49 -4.11 -40.48
C PRO A 4 -38.40 -3.86 -39.27
N LEU A 5 -39.59 -4.48 -39.18
CA LEU A 5 -40.62 -4.11 -38.20
C LEU A 5 -40.73 -5.01 -36.95
N ASN A 6 -39.78 -5.92 -36.69
CA ASN A 6 -39.82 -6.77 -35.51
C ASN A 6 -38.58 -6.61 -34.61
N ALA A 7 -38.36 -5.38 -34.12
CA ALA A 7 -37.44 -5.16 -33.01
C ALA A 7 -38.23 -5.26 -31.69
N PRO A 8 -37.76 -6.03 -30.68
CA PRO A 8 -38.41 -6.05 -29.37
C PRO A 8 -38.32 -4.64 -28.73
N PRO A 9 -39.33 -4.22 -27.95
CA PRO A 9 -39.33 -2.91 -27.34
C PRO A 9 -38.10 -2.74 -26.44
N ARG A 10 -37.33 -1.67 -26.67
CA ARG A 10 -36.25 -1.26 -25.77
C ARG A 10 -36.85 -0.99 -24.40
N ARG A 11 -36.46 -1.79 -23.40
CA ARG A 11 -36.67 -1.47 -21.98
C ARG A 11 -36.02 -0.12 -21.69
N THR A 12 -36.82 0.93 -21.65
CA THR A 12 -36.47 2.18 -21.00
C THR A 12 -36.57 1.93 -19.51
N PHE A 13 -35.42 1.81 -18.84
CA PHE A 13 -35.37 1.91 -17.39
C PHE A 13 -35.67 3.37 -17.05
N ALA A 14 -36.88 3.65 -16.58
CA ALA A 14 -37.14 4.87 -15.85
C ALA A 14 -36.27 4.83 -14.59
N PRO A 15 -35.57 5.91 -14.20
CA PRO A 15 -35.00 5.99 -12.88
C PRO A 15 -36.16 6.02 -11.89
N GLU A 16 -36.37 4.93 -11.17
CA GLU A 16 -37.12 4.95 -9.93
C GLU A 16 -36.24 5.73 -8.94
N GLU A 17 -36.69 6.92 -8.57
CA GLU A 17 -36.08 7.72 -7.50
C GLU A 17 -36.34 6.99 -6.19
N GLU A 18 -35.47 6.03 -5.85
CA GLU A 18 -35.33 5.56 -4.48
C GLU A 18 -34.71 6.73 -3.68
N GLU A 19 -35.56 7.43 -2.93
CA GLU A 19 -35.11 8.33 -1.87
C GLU A 19 -34.33 7.48 -0.85
N GLU A 20 -33.01 7.38 -1.04
CA GLU A 20 -32.10 6.90 0.01
C GLU A 20 -32.27 7.88 1.19
N GLU A 21 -32.93 7.41 2.25
CA GLU A 21 -32.88 8.04 3.56
C GLU A 21 -31.40 8.11 3.96
N ASP A 22 -30.78 9.27 3.74
CA ASP A 22 -29.47 9.58 4.27
C ASP A 22 -29.54 9.38 5.79
N GLU A 23 -29.05 8.24 6.27
CA GLU A 23 -28.80 8.01 7.68
C GLU A 23 -27.81 9.10 8.12
N ASP A 24 -28.34 10.20 8.66
CA ASP A 24 -27.59 11.28 9.26
C ASP A 24 -26.76 10.66 10.40
N PHE A 25 -25.50 10.35 10.10
CA PHE A 25 -24.50 9.95 11.08
C PHE A 25 -24.21 11.17 11.98
N GLY A 26 -25.20 11.52 12.80
CA GLY A 26 -25.29 12.71 13.63
C GLY A 26 -24.26 12.72 14.75
N GLY A 27 -23.03 13.11 14.38
CA GLY A 27 -21.95 13.40 15.29
C GLY A 27 -20.98 14.41 14.66
N LEU A 28 -20.60 15.43 15.42
CA LEU A 28 -19.54 16.37 15.05
C LEU A 28 -18.22 15.62 14.87
N TYR A 29 -17.88 15.21 13.66
CA TYR A 29 -16.58 14.66 13.35
C TYR A 29 -15.52 15.75 13.47
N ARG A 30 -14.73 15.70 14.53
CA ARG A 30 -13.51 16.51 14.64
C ARG A 30 -12.40 15.79 13.90
N ILE A 31 -12.10 16.24 12.68
CA ILE A 31 -10.92 15.76 11.94
C ILE A 31 -9.68 16.22 12.71
N ILE A 32 -9.04 15.31 13.43
CA ILE A 32 -7.76 15.57 14.10
C ILE A 32 -6.66 15.36 13.06
N LEU A 33 -6.37 16.41 12.28
CA LEU A 33 -5.14 16.44 11.49
C LEU A 33 -3.96 16.75 12.41
N PRO A 34 -2.80 16.07 12.25
CA PRO A 34 -1.57 16.52 12.89
C PRO A 34 -1.23 17.94 12.41
N PRO A 35 -0.58 18.76 13.25
CA PRO A 35 -0.16 20.11 12.87
C PRO A 35 0.82 20.04 11.69
N GLU A 36 0.66 20.95 10.73
CA GLU A 36 1.52 21.02 9.55
C GLU A 36 2.98 21.27 9.96
N PRO A 37 3.96 20.63 9.29
CA PRO A 37 3.88 19.97 7.98
C PRO A 37 3.50 18.48 8.03
N PHE A 38 2.51 18.08 7.22
CA PHE A 38 2.20 16.67 7.00
C PHE A 38 3.23 16.06 6.05
N VAL A 39 4.11 15.19 6.56
CA VAL A 39 5.05 14.46 5.71
C VAL A 39 4.40 13.15 5.24
N PHE A 40 3.75 13.21 4.07
CA PHE A 40 3.24 12.03 3.40
C PHE A 40 4.39 11.19 2.83
N GLY A 41 4.29 9.87 2.93
CA GLY A 41 5.22 8.92 2.32
C GLY A 41 6.44 8.55 3.20
N THR A 42 7.43 7.93 2.59
CA THR A 42 8.60 7.34 3.29
C THR A 42 9.82 8.27 3.34
N SER A 43 9.70 9.51 2.84
CA SER A 43 10.82 10.45 2.71
C SER A 43 11.43 10.89 4.05
N HIS A 44 10.65 10.85 5.14
CA HIS A 44 11.14 11.17 6.48
C HIS A 44 11.87 10.02 7.17
N ILE A 45 11.77 8.79 6.64
CA ILE A 45 12.43 7.63 7.21
C ILE A 45 13.86 7.59 6.68
N PRO A 46 14.89 7.69 7.55
CA PRO A 46 16.27 7.63 7.10
C PRO A 46 16.55 6.26 6.46
N GLN A 47 17.14 6.28 5.26
CA GLN A 47 17.51 5.07 4.55
C GLN A 47 18.61 4.32 5.29
N ARG A 48 18.47 3.00 5.42
CA ARG A 48 19.49 2.14 6.04
C ARG A 48 20.64 1.88 5.05
N SER A 49 21.88 1.89 5.55
CA SER A 49 23.06 1.61 4.73
C SER A 49 23.20 0.12 4.41
N VAL A 50 23.47 -0.21 3.14
CA VAL A 50 23.82 -1.58 2.71
C VAL A 50 25.35 -1.73 2.70
N PRO A 51 25.93 -2.74 3.39
CA PRO A 51 27.36 -3.03 3.39
C PRO A 51 27.98 -3.10 1.98
N ALA A 52 29.24 -2.69 1.85
CA ALA A 52 29.92 -2.56 0.55
C ALA A 52 30.20 -3.90 -0.16
N HIS A 53 30.28 -5.00 0.58
CA HIS A 53 30.54 -6.33 0.02
C HIS A 53 29.31 -6.96 -0.67
N ILE A 54 28.11 -6.38 -0.48
CA ILE A 54 26.90 -6.89 -1.11
C ILE A 54 26.81 -6.29 -2.52
N PRO A 55 26.70 -7.13 -3.58
CA PRO A 55 26.57 -6.65 -4.95
C PRO A 55 25.30 -5.82 -5.09
N ARG A 56 25.42 -4.68 -5.79
CA ARG A 56 24.32 -3.72 -5.96
C ARG A 56 23.80 -3.75 -7.38
N PRO A 57 22.47 -3.71 -7.58
CA PRO A 57 21.88 -3.63 -8.90
C PRO A 57 22.10 -2.24 -9.53
N ASP A 58 22.07 -2.19 -10.86
CA ASP A 58 22.41 -1.00 -11.66
C ASP A 58 21.58 0.24 -11.30
N TYR A 59 20.32 0.05 -10.89
CA TYR A 59 19.50 1.19 -10.50
C TYR A 59 20.09 1.93 -9.28
N VAL A 60 20.81 1.26 -8.38
CA VAL A 60 21.42 1.88 -7.20
C VAL A 60 22.65 2.72 -7.56
N THR A 61 23.39 2.35 -8.61
CA THR A 61 24.59 3.09 -9.04
C THR A 61 24.22 4.33 -9.84
N VAL A 62 23.19 4.26 -10.67
CA VAL A 62 22.67 5.39 -11.48
C VAL A 62 22.15 6.52 -10.59
N PHE A 63 21.46 6.21 -9.49
CA PHE A 63 21.00 7.24 -8.55
C PHE A 63 22.14 7.95 -7.80
N ARG A 64 23.31 7.31 -7.66
CA ARG A 64 24.46 7.88 -6.93
C ARG A 64 25.34 8.77 -7.79
N SER A 65 25.41 8.52 -9.10
CA SER A 65 26.24 9.29 -10.02
C SER A 65 25.58 10.58 -10.53
N GLY A 66 24.29 10.80 -10.24
CA GLY A 66 23.56 12.00 -10.67
C GLY A 66 23.42 12.11 -12.20
N GLN A 67 23.84 11.10 -12.96
CA GLN A 67 23.75 11.07 -14.42
C GLN A 67 22.44 10.41 -14.85
N PRO A 68 21.48 11.16 -15.41
CA PRO A 68 20.35 10.56 -16.07
C PRO A 68 20.84 9.90 -17.36
N GLY A 69 20.61 8.60 -17.52
CA GLY A 69 20.53 8.02 -18.87
C GLY A 69 21.64 7.09 -19.36
N SER A 70 22.37 6.37 -18.48
CA SER A 70 23.08 5.16 -18.92
C SER A 70 22.51 3.91 -18.26
N SER A 71 21.19 3.75 -18.28
CA SER A 71 20.61 2.42 -18.17
C SER A 71 20.84 1.72 -19.52
N SER A 72 22.05 1.22 -19.74
CA SER A 72 22.21 0.09 -20.66
C SER A 72 21.33 -1.01 -20.08
N ARG A 73 20.06 -1.04 -20.50
CA ARG A 73 19.16 -2.13 -20.11
C ARG A 73 19.92 -3.39 -20.50
N PRO A 74 20.22 -4.29 -19.56
CA PRO A 74 20.87 -5.54 -19.94
C PRO A 74 20.04 -6.12 -21.09
N LYS A 75 20.72 -6.55 -22.16
CA LYS A 75 20.09 -7.27 -23.28
C LYS A 75 19.61 -8.62 -22.75
N PHE A 76 18.61 -8.58 -21.89
CA PHE A 76 18.00 -9.72 -21.25
C PHE A 76 16.73 -9.98 -22.01
N ASN A 77 16.69 -11.12 -22.70
CA ASN A 77 15.56 -11.48 -23.55
C ASN A 77 14.34 -11.95 -22.73
N GLY A 78 14.37 -11.81 -21.40
CA GLY A 78 13.31 -12.27 -20.51
C GLY A 78 13.25 -13.79 -20.31
N VAL A 79 14.07 -14.54 -21.05
CA VAL A 79 14.04 -16.00 -21.09
C VAL A 79 15.23 -16.56 -20.33
N ILE A 80 14.95 -17.30 -19.26
CA ILE A 80 15.95 -18.06 -18.50
C ILE A 80 15.94 -19.49 -19.03
N LYS A 81 17.13 -20.04 -19.29
CA LYS A 81 17.27 -21.45 -19.68
C LYS A 81 17.10 -22.34 -18.46
N LEU A 82 16.23 -23.33 -18.56
CA LEU A 82 16.06 -24.34 -17.52
C LEU A 82 17.29 -25.27 -17.45
N GLY A 83 17.68 -25.66 -16.24
CA GLY A 83 18.87 -26.46 -15.95
C GLY A 83 20.18 -25.68 -15.97
N GLY A 84 20.14 -24.35 -16.12
CA GLY A 84 21.33 -23.49 -16.12
C GLY A 84 21.61 -22.81 -14.77
N ASP A 85 22.79 -22.22 -14.65
CA ASP A 85 23.23 -21.50 -13.44
C ASP A 85 22.34 -20.29 -13.13
N GLU A 86 21.79 -19.62 -14.16
CA GLU A 86 20.86 -18.50 -14.00
C GLU A 86 19.58 -18.92 -13.27
N GLU A 87 19.03 -20.10 -13.61
CA GLU A 87 17.85 -20.63 -12.93
C GLU A 87 18.16 -20.98 -11.48
N LEU A 88 19.30 -21.61 -11.24
CA LEU A 88 19.75 -21.96 -9.88
C LEU A 88 19.88 -20.70 -9.02
N GLY A 89 20.50 -19.63 -9.54
CA GLY A 89 20.61 -18.35 -8.86
C GLY A 89 19.25 -17.73 -8.51
N VAL A 90 18.29 -17.76 -9.46
CA VAL A 90 16.92 -17.26 -9.20
C VAL A 90 16.21 -18.11 -8.15
N ARG A 91 16.34 -19.43 -8.19
CA ARG A 91 15.76 -20.34 -7.18
C ARG A 91 16.34 -20.09 -5.79
N GLU A 92 17.65 -19.89 -5.68
CA GLU A 92 18.32 -19.58 -4.41
C GLU A 92 17.90 -18.21 -3.87
N ALA A 93 17.85 -17.18 -4.72
CA ALA A 93 17.36 -15.87 -4.35
C ALA A 93 15.90 -15.92 -3.86
N ALA A 94 15.04 -16.69 -4.54
CA ALA A 94 13.65 -16.88 -4.13
C ALA A 94 13.53 -17.58 -2.77
N LYS A 95 14.35 -18.62 -2.51
CA LYS A 95 14.40 -19.27 -1.19
C LYS A 95 14.83 -18.31 -0.08
N LEU A 96 15.81 -17.44 -0.36
CA LEU A 96 16.24 -16.42 0.60
C LEU A 96 15.11 -15.41 0.87
N ALA A 97 14.45 -14.91 -0.19
CA ALA A 97 13.33 -13.97 -0.06
C ALA A 97 12.17 -14.58 0.74
N GLY A 98 11.86 -15.87 0.55
CA GLY A 98 10.87 -16.60 1.34
C GLY A 98 11.17 -16.57 2.84
N ARG A 99 12.41 -16.92 3.23
CA ARG A 99 12.84 -16.89 4.64
C ARG A 99 12.77 -15.49 5.24
N VAL A 100 13.16 -14.46 4.49
CA VAL A 100 13.07 -13.06 4.94
C VAL A 100 11.61 -12.64 5.16
N ARG A 101 10.71 -13.04 4.26
CA ARG A 101 9.26 -12.77 4.42
C ARG A 101 8.69 -13.46 5.65
N GLU A 102 9.01 -14.72 5.87
CA GLU A 102 8.56 -15.47 7.06
C GLU A 102 9.06 -14.82 8.35
N PHE A 103 10.35 -14.47 8.39
CA PHE A 103 10.93 -13.73 9.51
C PHE A 103 10.22 -12.40 9.74
N ALA A 104 9.99 -11.60 8.69
CA ALA A 104 9.25 -10.34 8.80
C ALA A 104 7.81 -10.55 9.29
N GLY A 105 7.15 -11.63 8.86
CA GLY A 105 5.82 -12.02 9.34
C GLY A 105 5.80 -12.32 10.83
N SER A 106 6.84 -12.97 11.36
CA SER A 106 6.95 -13.25 12.80
C SER A 106 7.08 -11.99 13.68
N LEU A 107 7.53 -10.87 13.10
CA LEU A 107 7.68 -9.60 13.83
C LEU A 107 6.36 -8.85 13.99
N VAL A 108 5.33 -9.21 13.23
CA VAL A 108 4.01 -8.59 13.32
C VAL A 108 3.29 -9.11 14.56
N LYS A 109 3.30 -8.31 15.62
CA LYS A 109 2.47 -8.57 16.81
C LYS A 109 1.11 -7.93 16.61
N VAL A 110 0.06 -8.76 16.56
CA VAL A 110 -1.32 -8.27 16.63
C VAL A 110 -1.52 -7.68 18.02
N ARG A 111 -1.69 -6.36 18.07
CA ARG A 111 -2.17 -5.72 19.30
C ARG A 111 -3.65 -6.03 19.40
N LEU A 112 -4.04 -6.90 20.34
CA LEU A 112 -5.45 -7.06 20.68
C LEU A 112 -5.99 -5.68 21.10
N PRO A 113 -7.18 -5.28 20.62
CA PRO A 113 -7.82 -4.09 21.14
C PRO A 113 -8.01 -4.32 22.65
N LEU A 114 -7.39 -3.48 23.47
CA LEU A 114 -7.64 -3.48 24.90
C LEU A 114 -9.16 -3.30 25.08
N PRO A 115 -9.84 -4.11 25.92
CA PRO A 115 -11.22 -3.83 26.26
C PRO A 115 -11.27 -2.41 26.82
N PHE A 116 -12.08 -1.56 26.21
CA PHE A 116 -12.35 -0.19 26.66
C PHE A 116 -12.88 -0.24 28.10
N GLN A 117 -11.97 -0.16 29.08
CA GLN A 117 -12.32 0.04 30.48
C GLN A 117 -12.25 1.53 30.79
N GLY A 118 -13.42 2.08 31.11
CA GLY A 118 -13.54 3.15 32.08
C GLY A 118 -13.50 4.56 31.52
N VAL A 119 -14.69 5.14 31.40
CA VAL A 119 -14.94 6.59 31.44
C VAL A 119 -14.16 7.20 32.61
N LEU A 120 -13.10 7.95 32.34
CA LEU A 120 -12.48 8.81 33.34
C LEU A 120 -13.34 10.06 33.51
N LEU A 121 -14.30 9.99 34.44
CA LEU A 121 -15.08 11.14 34.89
C LEU A 121 -14.18 12.04 35.76
N PHE A 122 -13.56 13.06 35.17
CA PHE A 122 -12.89 14.11 35.95
C PHE A 122 -13.95 14.98 36.65
N ARG A 123 -14.23 14.68 37.91
CA ARG A 123 -14.98 15.58 38.80
C ARG A 123 -14.08 16.73 39.23
N VAL A 124 -14.20 17.87 38.54
CA VAL A 124 -13.61 19.15 38.99
C VAL A 124 -14.37 19.59 40.25
N VAL A 125 -13.72 19.50 41.41
CA VAL A 125 -14.21 20.13 42.65
C VAL A 125 -13.63 21.54 42.71
N GLY A 126 -14.45 22.53 42.35
CA GLY A 126 -14.12 23.94 42.55
C GLY A 126 -14.13 24.27 44.04
N ARG A 127 -12.95 24.57 44.60
CA ARG A 127 -12.81 25.26 45.88
C ARG A 127 -12.86 26.76 45.63
N ARG A 128 -13.95 27.40 46.04
CA ARG A 128 -13.98 28.85 46.28
C ARG A 128 -13.44 29.10 47.69
N SER A 129 -12.48 30.01 47.81
CA SER A 129 -12.23 30.82 48.99
C SER A 129 -11.57 32.11 48.53
#